data_AF-G3ADA8-F1
#
_entry.id   AF-G3ADA8-F1
#
_cell.length_a   1.000
_cell.length_b   1.000
_cell.length_c   1.000
_cell.angle_alpha   90.00
_cell.angle_beta   90.00
_cell.angle_gamma   90.00
#
_symmetry.space_group_name_H-M   'P 1'
#
loop_
_entity.id
_entity.type
_entity.pdbx_description
1 polymer ?
#
loop_
_entity_poly.entity_id
_entity_poly.type
_entity_poly.pdbx_seq_one_letter_code
_entity_poly.pdbx_strand_id
1 'polypeptide(L)'
;YVGQEKVAPFAPWSTLAFAIDWQKPPRLQNAPSFHYVHSDQWRYERLYAERQPVPRPGNGRAQTLSEQHTMDMQVQAVRMGWLPFYPQFDRSSLDLIRQAEEAGARSDPEIRQWVLEQLKAGSLRFAVQDPDAPQNWPRLWLLAWQRAERQRQGQEYSQALP
;
A
#
# COMPACT_ATOMS: atom_id res chain seq x y z
N TYR A 1 -9.20 23.27 15.93
CA TYR A 1 -8.02 22.54 16.43
C TYR A 1 -8.43 21.08 16.61
N VAL A 2 -7.69 20.13 16.01
CA VAL A 2 -8.03 18.70 16.02
C VAL A 2 -7.02 17.91 16.84
N GLY A 3 -5.82 17.64 16.31
CA GLY A 3 -4.72 17.01 17.00
C GLY A 3 -3.54 17.96 17.17
N GLN A 4 -2.43 17.42 17.69
CA GLN A 4 -1.14 18.11 17.73
C GLN A 4 -0.28 17.66 16.55
N GLU A 5 -0.74 17.85 15.31
CA GLU A 5 0.01 17.47 14.12
C GLU A 5 1.23 18.38 13.82
N LYS A 6 1.23 19.61 14.35
CA LYS A 6 2.27 20.59 14.05
C LYS A 6 3.54 20.33 14.87
N VAL A 7 4.48 19.60 14.28
CA VAL A 7 5.86 19.47 14.78
C VAL A 7 6.67 20.66 14.28
N ALA A 8 7.04 21.58 15.17
CA ALA A 8 7.77 22.81 14.78
C ALA A 8 9.14 22.53 14.12
N PRO A 9 10.01 21.65 14.66
CA PRO A 9 11.27 21.27 14.01
C PRO A 9 11.12 20.01 13.13
N PHE A 10 10.21 20.03 12.14
CA PHE A 10 9.90 18.83 11.34
C PHE A 10 11.09 18.29 10.52
N ALA A 11 11.92 19.15 9.94
CA ALA A 11 13.05 18.73 9.10
C ALA A 11 14.13 17.92 9.85
N PRO A 12 14.69 18.41 10.98
CA PRO A 12 15.66 17.61 11.74
C PRO A 12 15.00 16.38 12.39
N TRP A 13 13.75 16.51 12.86
CA TRP A 13 13.02 15.38 13.44
C TRP A 13 12.80 14.25 12.43
N SER A 14 12.32 14.55 11.23
CA SER A 14 12.06 13.54 10.19
C SER A 14 13.35 12.87 9.70
N THR A 15 14.47 13.59 9.71
CA THR A 15 15.77 13.02 9.37
C THR A 15 16.15 11.89 10.32
N LEU A 16 16.03 12.14 11.63
CA LEU A 16 16.33 11.15 12.68
C LEU A 16 15.27 10.04 12.74
N ALA A 17 13.98 10.40 12.67
CA ALA A 17 12.87 9.45 12.82
C ALA A 17 12.80 8.41 11.70
N PHE A 18 13.23 8.78 10.49
CA PHE A 18 13.19 7.90 9.32
C PHE A 18 14.58 7.43 8.84
N ALA A 19 15.63 7.65 9.63
CA ALA A 19 17.01 7.29 9.32
C ALA A 19 17.49 7.78 7.93
N ILE A 20 17.03 8.97 7.54
CA ILE A 20 17.28 9.57 6.22
C ILE A 20 18.75 10.02 6.09
N ASP A 21 19.46 10.15 7.19
CA ASP A 21 20.91 10.34 7.25
C ASP A 21 21.70 9.12 6.76
N TRP A 22 21.15 7.91 6.84
CA TRP A 22 21.78 6.67 6.38
C TRP A 22 21.25 6.18 5.04
N GLN A 23 19.91 6.13 4.89
CA GLN A 23 19.29 5.53 3.73
C GLN A 23 18.03 6.30 3.31
N LYS A 24 17.87 6.48 2.00
CA LYS A 24 16.70 7.11 1.39
C LYS A 24 16.19 6.25 0.23
N PRO A 25 14.87 6.23 -0.05
CA PRO A 25 13.76 6.79 0.72
C PRO A 25 13.23 5.83 1.81
N PRO A 26 12.62 6.35 2.90
CA PRO A 26 11.95 5.51 3.89
C PRO A 26 10.65 4.92 3.34
N ARG A 27 10.24 3.76 3.88
CA ARG A 27 8.96 3.11 3.54
C ARG A 27 7.83 3.67 4.41
N LEU A 28 7.13 4.68 3.91
CA LEU A 28 5.98 5.28 4.59
C LEU A 28 4.68 4.68 4.06
N GLN A 29 3.82 4.22 4.97
CA GLN A 29 2.52 3.65 4.64
C GLN A 29 1.39 4.50 5.21
N ASN A 30 0.34 4.72 4.43
CA ASN A 30 -0.87 5.37 4.93
C ASN A 30 -1.70 4.36 5.77
N ALA A 31 -1.92 4.71 7.04
CA ALA A 31 -2.58 3.81 7.99
C ALA A 31 -4.01 3.39 7.61
N PRO A 32 -4.88 4.27 7.05
CA PRO A 32 -6.24 3.87 6.70
C PRO A 32 -6.30 2.74 5.69
N SER A 33 -5.59 2.85 4.56
CA SER A 33 -5.55 1.78 3.56
C SER A 33 -4.88 0.53 4.09
N PHE A 34 -3.84 0.65 4.93
CA PHE A 34 -3.21 -0.51 5.56
C PHE A 34 -4.20 -1.30 6.42
N HIS A 35 -4.94 -0.63 7.30
CA HIS A 35 -5.92 -1.32 8.15
C HIS A 35 -7.11 -1.83 7.34
N TYR A 36 -7.63 -1.04 6.40
CA TYR A 36 -8.74 -1.46 5.55
C TYR A 36 -8.46 -2.77 4.79
N VAL A 37 -7.25 -2.90 4.23
CA VAL A 37 -6.86 -4.11 3.48
C VAL A 37 -6.52 -5.27 4.42
N HIS A 38 -5.66 -5.06 5.42
CA HIS A 38 -5.12 -6.15 6.25
C HIS A 38 -6.00 -6.58 7.43
N SER A 39 -7.16 -5.94 7.61
CA SER A 39 -8.19 -6.40 8.55
C SER A 39 -9.47 -6.84 7.85
N ASP A 40 -9.42 -7.08 6.53
CA ASP A 40 -10.52 -7.58 5.73
C ASP A 40 -11.81 -6.73 5.78
N GLN A 41 -11.72 -5.45 6.17
CA GLN A 41 -12.89 -4.56 6.23
C GLN A 41 -13.56 -4.43 4.87
N TRP A 42 -12.76 -4.47 3.80
CA TRP A 42 -13.23 -4.43 2.42
C TRP A 42 -14.20 -5.57 2.06
N ARG A 43 -14.12 -6.73 2.73
CA ARG A 43 -15.05 -7.85 2.48
C ARG A 43 -16.47 -7.60 2.97
N TYR A 44 -16.61 -6.71 3.95
CA TYR A 44 -17.89 -6.37 4.58
C TYR A 44 -18.47 -5.06 4.02
N GLU A 45 -17.77 -4.45 3.07
CA GLU A 45 -18.25 -3.24 2.41
C GLU A 45 -19.35 -3.58 1.39
N ARG A 46 -20.37 -2.73 1.33
CA ARG A 46 -21.39 -2.84 0.29
C ARG A 46 -20.88 -2.15 -0.97
N LEU A 47 -21.24 -2.67 -2.14
CA LEU A 47 -20.92 -2.02 -3.43
C LEU A 47 -21.31 -0.54 -3.38
N TYR A 48 -20.29 0.32 -3.40
CA TYR A 48 -20.44 1.76 -3.37
C TYR A 48 -20.70 2.24 -4.80
N ALA A 49 -21.96 2.27 -5.21
CA ALA A 49 -22.35 3.08 -6.35
C ALA A 49 -22.32 4.55 -5.88
N GLU A 50 -21.22 5.26 -6.16
CA GLU A 50 -21.10 6.67 -5.83
C GLU A 50 -22.25 7.43 -6.51
N ARG A 51 -23.29 7.82 -5.76
CA ARG A 51 -24.26 8.83 -6.22
C ARG A 51 -23.56 10.17 -6.23
N GLN A 52 -22.77 10.40 -7.26
CA GLN A 52 -22.01 11.63 -7.40
C GLN A 52 -22.98 12.78 -7.65
N PRO A 53 -22.95 13.86 -6.84
CA PRO A 53 -23.88 14.98 -6.99
C PRO A 53 -23.59 15.87 -8.21
N VAL A 54 -22.47 15.62 -8.92
CA VAL A 54 -22.04 16.42 -10.07
C VAL A 54 -21.94 15.51 -11.31
N PRO A 55 -22.63 15.84 -12.43
CA PRO A 55 -22.54 15.06 -13.65
C PRO A 55 -21.13 15.15 -14.24
N ARG A 56 -20.48 14.01 -14.43
CA ARG A 56 -19.22 13.90 -15.17
C ARG A 56 -19.49 14.07 -16.68
N PRO A 57 -18.59 14.71 -17.45
CA PRO A 57 -18.66 14.65 -18.90
C PRO A 57 -18.67 13.18 -19.34
N GLY A 58 -19.50 12.82 -20.32
CA GLY A 58 -19.85 11.44 -20.68
C GLY A 58 -18.74 10.62 -21.36
N ASN A 59 -17.50 10.69 -20.88
CA ASN A 59 -16.43 9.80 -21.32
C ASN A 59 -16.53 8.48 -20.56
N GLY A 60 -16.78 7.37 -21.27
CA GLY A 60 -17.10 6.05 -20.69
C GLY A 60 -16.11 5.52 -19.64
N ARG A 61 -14.83 5.94 -19.66
CA ARG A 61 -13.84 5.61 -18.62
C ARG A 61 -14.17 6.19 -17.23
N ALA A 62 -14.86 7.32 -17.18
CA ALA A 62 -15.20 7.98 -15.92
C ALA A 62 -16.46 7.37 -15.27
N GLN A 63 -17.31 6.70 -16.06
CA GLN A 63 -18.46 5.90 -15.60
C GLN A 63 -18.01 4.53 -15.06
N THR A 64 -16.98 3.92 -15.67
CA THR A 64 -16.45 2.64 -15.16
C THR A 64 -15.81 2.74 -13.77
N LEU A 65 -15.44 3.95 -13.32
CA LEU A 65 -14.90 4.17 -11.98
C LEU A 65 -15.97 4.25 -10.90
N SER A 66 -17.21 4.63 -11.24
CA SER A 66 -18.32 4.78 -10.27
C SER A 66 -19.00 3.46 -9.88
N GLU A 67 -18.69 2.36 -10.58
CA GLU A 67 -19.29 1.04 -10.37
C GLU A 67 -18.29 0.02 -9.79
N GLN A 68 -17.06 0.45 -9.48
CA GLN A 68 -16.01 -0.41 -8.95
C GLN A 68 -16.07 -0.52 -7.42
N HIS A 69 -15.58 -1.64 -6.89
CA HIS A 69 -15.40 -1.77 -5.44
C HIS A 69 -14.32 -0.81 -4.95
N THR A 70 -14.44 -0.29 -3.73
CA THR A 70 -13.44 0.61 -3.11
C THR A 70 -12.04 0.00 -3.13
N MET A 71 -11.95 -1.32 -2.94
CA MET A 71 -10.72 -2.10 -3.05
C MET A 71 -10.09 -2.06 -4.46
N ASP A 72 -10.88 -2.11 -5.53
CA ASP A 72 -10.37 -2.04 -6.91
C ASP A 72 -9.75 -0.66 -7.19
N MET A 73 -10.36 0.40 -6.66
CA MET A 73 -9.79 1.76 -6.74
C MET A 73 -8.48 1.87 -5.96
N GLN A 74 -8.39 1.23 -4.78
CA GLN A 74 -7.15 1.17 -4.00
C GLN A 74 -6.03 0.46 -4.78
N VAL A 75 -6.32 -0.68 -5.42
CA VAL A 75 -5.36 -1.41 -6.26
C VAL A 75 -4.87 -0.53 -7.42
N GLN A 76 -5.78 0.17 -8.10
CA GLN A 76 -5.42 1.08 -9.18
C GLN A 76 -4.57 2.26 -8.71
N ALA A 77 -4.94 2.89 -7.59
CA ALA A 77 -4.19 4.00 -7.00
C ALA A 77 -2.75 3.58 -6.64
N VAL A 78 -2.58 2.38 -6.08
CA VAL A 78 -1.24 1.84 -5.76
C VAL A 78 -0.45 1.57 -7.04
N ARG A 79 -1.07 0.94 -8.05
CA ARG A 79 -0.41 0.64 -9.33
C ARG A 79 0.03 1.90 -10.09
N MET A 80 -0.73 2.99 -9.98
CA MET A 80 -0.40 4.29 -10.59
C MET A 80 0.60 5.11 -9.74
N GLY A 81 1.00 4.63 -8.57
CA GLY A 81 1.90 5.34 -7.66
C GLY A 81 1.26 6.51 -6.92
N TRP A 82 -0.07 6.58 -6.85
CA TRP A 82 -0.79 7.62 -6.11
C TRP A 82 -0.77 7.37 -4.61
N LEU A 83 -0.77 6.09 -4.21
CA LEU A 83 -0.71 5.67 -2.81
C LEU A 83 0.43 4.67 -2.59
N PRO A 84 1.18 4.78 -1.47
CA PRO A 84 2.10 3.73 -1.07
C PRO A 84 1.33 2.48 -0.60
N PHE A 85 1.96 1.31 -0.72
CA PHE A 85 1.42 0.08 -0.14
C PHE A 85 2.54 -0.88 0.26
N TYR A 86 2.42 -1.46 1.47
CA TYR A 86 3.37 -2.42 2.01
C TYR A 86 2.63 -3.59 2.70
N PRO A 87 2.97 -4.86 2.43
CA PRO A 87 3.99 -5.36 1.48
C PRO A 87 3.80 -4.87 0.04
N GLN A 88 4.89 -4.66 -0.71
CA GLN A 88 4.81 -3.98 -2.01
C GLN A 88 4.53 -4.95 -3.16
N PHE A 89 5.24 -6.08 -3.19
CA PHE A 89 5.11 -7.14 -4.19
C PHE A 89 4.72 -8.46 -3.54
N ASP A 90 4.30 -9.42 -4.37
CA ASP A 90 4.00 -10.79 -3.94
C ASP A 90 5.23 -11.59 -3.47
N ARG A 91 6.41 -11.00 -3.57
CA ARG A 91 7.70 -11.59 -3.19
C ARG A 91 8.56 -10.56 -2.46
N SER A 92 9.54 -11.06 -1.70
CA SER A 92 10.50 -10.22 -0.99
C SER A 92 11.26 -9.32 -1.95
N SER A 93 11.37 -8.02 -1.62
CA SER A 93 12.16 -7.08 -2.42
C SER A 93 13.65 -7.44 -2.49
N LEU A 94 14.17 -8.16 -1.48
CA LEU A 94 15.56 -8.62 -1.48
C LEU A 94 15.77 -9.78 -2.45
N ASP A 95 14.81 -10.69 -2.53
CA ASP A 95 14.87 -11.84 -3.45
C ASP A 95 14.72 -11.38 -4.91
N LEU A 96 13.95 -10.32 -5.16
CA LEU A 96 13.83 -9.73 -6.50
C LEU A 96 15.16 -9.18 -7.02
N ILE A 97 15.97 -8.57 -6.16
CA ILE A 97 17.30 -8.08 -6.54
C ILE A 97 18.18 -9.27 -6.92
N ARG A 98 18.20 -10.32 -6.09
CA ARG A 98 18.97 -11.55 -6.38
C ARG A 98 18.56 -12.20 -7.70
N GLN A 99 17.26 -12.30 -7.98
CA GLN A 99 16.74 -12.86 -9.23
C GLN A 99 17.12 -12.01 -10.45
N ALA A 100 17.11 -10.67 -10.30
CA ALA A 100 17.55 -9.78 -11.36
C ALA A 100 19.06 -9.95 -11.64
N GLU A 101 19.89 -10.07 -10.59
CA GLU A 101 21.33 -10.31 -10.71
C GLU A 101 21.63 -11.67 -11.38
N GLU A 102 20.91 -12.73 -10.99
CA GLU A 102 20.99 -14.06 -11.62
C GLU A 102 20.54 -14.05 -13.09
N ALA A 103 19.56 -13.21 -13.43
CA ALA A 103 19.11 -12.98 -14.80
C ALA A 103 20.09 -12.11 -15.63
N GLY A 104 21.18 -11.63 -15.02
CA GLY A 104 22.25 -10.91 -15.69
C GLY A 104 22.22 -9.39 -15.53
N ALA A 105 21.30 -8.83 -14.74
CA ALA A 105 21.30 -7.39 -14.44
C ALA A 105 22.45 -7.06 -13.47
N ARG A 106 23.36 -6.17 -13.88
CA ARG A 106 24.55 -5.79 -13.08
C ARG A 106 24.52 -4.36 -12.58
N SER A 107 23.53 -3.58 -13.01
CA SER A 107 23.39 -2.17 -12.63
C SER A 107 21.98 -1.86 -12.10
N ASP A 108 21.87 -0.85 -11.23
CA ASP A 108 20.59 -0.37 -10.71
C ASP A 108 19.53 -0.09 -11.79
N PRO A 109 19.86 0.55 -12.93
CA PRO A 109 18.90 0.75 -14.02
C PRO A 109 18.42 -0.57 -14.65
N GLU A 110 19.33 -1.54 -14.83
CA GLU A 110 18.98 -2.86 -15.37
C GLU A 110 18.06 -3.63 -14.43
N ILE A 111 18.32 -3.58 -13.11
CA ILE A 111 17.46 -4.22 -12.11
C ILE A 111 16.06 -3.60 -12.14
N ARG A 112 15.95 -2.26 -12.21
CA ARG A 112 14.65 -1.56 -12.32
C ARG A 112 13.92 -1.94 -13.61
N GLN A 113 14.64 -2.03 -14.73
CA GLN A 113 14.09 -2.42 -16.01
C GLN A 113 13.57 -3.87 -15.97
N TRP A 114 14.34 -4.78 -15.39
CA TRP A 114 13.94 -6.18 -15.20
C TRP A 114 12.67 -6.28 -14.34
N VAL A 115 12.60 -5.56 -13.22
CA VAL A 115 11.40 -5.52 -12.37
C VAL A 115 10.19 -4.98 -13.15
N LEU A 116 10.37 -3.94 -13.97
CA LEU A 116 9.31 -3.39 -14.82
C LEU A 116 8.81 -4.41 -15.85
N GLU A 117 9.72 -5.17 -16.46
CA GLU A 117 9.38 -6.23 -17.41
C GLU A 117 8.59 -7.35 -16.74
N GLN A 118 8.98 -7.76 -15.54
CA GLN A 118 8.27 -8.77 -14.76
C GLN A 118 6.86 -8.31 -14.35
N LEU A 119 6.71 -7.03 -13.99
CA LEU A 119 5.39 -6.44 -13.72
C LEU A 119 4.50 -6.38 -14.97
N LYS A 120 5.08 -6.07 -16.14
CA LYS A 120 4.35 -6.03 -17.41
C LYS A 120 3.97 -7.42 -17.91
N ALA A 121 4.85 -8.41 -17.72
CA ALA A 121 4.61 -9.81 -18.04
C ALA A 121 3.59 -10.47 -17.09
N GLY A 122 3.30 -9.85 -15.95
CA GLY A 122 2.40 -10.39 -14.93
C GLY A 122 3.03 -11.49 -14.07
N SER A 123 4.32 -11.75 -14.24
CA SER A 123 5.06 -12.70 -13.40
C SER A 123 5.24 -12.14 -11.99
N LEU A 124 5.47 -10.82 -11.87
CA LEU A 124 5.47 -10.10 -10.60
C LEU A 124 4.15 -9.36 -10.42
N ARG A 125 3.51 -9.49 -9.26
CA ARG A 125 2.27 -8.79 -8.93
C ARG A 125 2.43 -7.93 -7.68
N PHE A 126 1.62 -6.88 -7.60
CA PHE A 126 1.52 -6.08 -6.37
C PHE A 126 0.78 -6.87 -5.30
N ALA A 127 1.27 -6.84 -4.06
CA ALA A 127 0.66 -7.58 -2.97
C ALA A 127 -0.81 -7.17 -2.70
N VAL A 128 -1.15 -5.91 -2.99
CA VAL A 128 -2.53 -5.39 -2.83
C VAL A 128 -3.56 -6.10 -3.73
N GLN A 129 -3.14 -6.77 -4.80
CA GLN A 129 -4.05 -7.51 -5.69
C GLN A 129 -4.57 -8.81 -5.07
N ASP A 130 -3.82 -9.37 -4.12
CA ASP A 130 -4.16 -10.62 -3.44
C ASP A 130 -3.69 -10.52 -1.98
N PRO A 131 -4.35 -9.70 -1.15
CA PRO A 131 -3.90 -9.41 0.21
C PRO A 131 -3.98 -10.64 1.13
N ASP A 132 -4.85 -11.58 0.80
CA ASP A 132 -5.10 -12.80 1.56
C ASP A 132 -4.04 -13.88 1.37
N ALA A 133 -3.20 -13.74 0.34
CA ALA A 133 -2.15 -14.71 0.10
C ALA A 133 -1.18 -14.78 1.30
N PRO A 134 -0.72 -15.97 1.71
CA PRO A 134 0.11 -16.15 2.90
C PRO A 134 1.47 -15.44 2.83
N GLN A 135 1.89 -15.02 1.64
CA GLN A 135 3.06 -14.20 1.40
C GLN A 135 2.81 -12.67 1.52
N ASN A 136 1.56 -12.22 1.40
CA ASN A 136 1.19 -10.81 1.24
C ASN A 136 0.70 -10.13 2.51
N TRP A 137 0.46 -10.89 3.58
CA TRP A 137 0.04 -10.33 4.87
C TRP A 137 1.23 -9.92 5.75
N PRO A 138 1.10 -8.83 6.53
CA PRO A 138 2.15 -8.34 7.41
C PRO A 138 2.28 -9.22 8.65
N ARG A 139 3.38 -9.98 8.75
CA ARG A 139 3.64 -10.93 9.85
C ARG A 139 4.01 -10.28 11.17
N LEU A 140 4.65 -9.12 11.11
CA LEU A 140 5.24 -8.47 12.26
C LEU A 140 4.72 -7.04 12.37
N TRP A 141 3.87 -6.79 13.35
CA TRP A 141 3.32 -5.47 13.63
C TRP A 141 3.96 -4.89 14.90
N LEU A 142 5.11 -4.22 14.74
CA LEU A 142 5.94 -3.76 15.87
C LEU A 142 5.59 -2.38 16.46
N LEU A 143 4.59 -1.66 15.94
CA LEU A 143 4.32 -0.25 16.30
C LEU A 143 3.25 -0.05 17.39
N ALA A 144 3.00 -1.03 18.26
CA ALA A 144 2.00 -0.92 19.32
C ALA A 144 2.47 -0.15 20.57
N TRP A 145 3.77 0.19 20.70
CA TRP A 145 4.39 0.70 21.93
C TRP A 145 3.79 2.02 22.48
N GLN A 146 3.13 2.84 21.66
CA GLN A 146 2.48 4.08 22.13
C GLN A 146 1.04 4.31 21.66
N ARG A 147 0.43 3.37 20.93
CA ARG A 147 -0.94 3.55 20.44
C ARG A 147 -1.91 2.80 21.35
N ALA A 148 -2.72 3.57 22.09
CA ALA A 148 -3.87 3.05 22.80
C ALA A 148 -4.87 2.41 21.81
N GLU A 149 -5.55 1.35 22.26
CA GLU A 149 -6.57 0.59 21.52
C GLU A 149 -7.67 1.47 20.88
N ARG A 150 -7.84 2.70 21.39
CA ARG A 150 -8.84 3.70 21.02
C ARG A 150 -8.80 4.20 19.57
N GLN A 151 -7.70 3.99 18.84
CA GLN A 151 -7.58 4.45 17.44
C GLN A 151 -7.94 3.39 16.39
N ARG A 152 -8.29 2.17 16.82
CA ARG A 152 -8.66 1.06 15.91
C ARG A 152 -10.15 1.13 15.59
N GLN A 153 -10.50 1.47 14.36
CA GLN A 153 -11.84 1.22 13.82
C GLN A 153 -11.95 -0.24 13.38
N GLY A 154 -13.10 -0.88 13.60
CA GLY A 154 -13.34 -2.27 13.19
C GLY A 154 -12.62 -3.32 14.05
N GLN A 155 -12.50 -3.10 15.36
CA GLN A 155 -11.79 -4.02 16.27
C GLN A 155 -12.26 -5.48 16.19
N GLU A 156 -13.55 -5.70 15.89
CA GLU A 156 -14.15 -7.03 15.76
C GLU A 156 -13.50 -7.86 14.63
N TYR A 157 -13.02 -7.22 13.56
CA TYR A 157 -12.42 -7.90 12.41
C TYR A 157 -10.95 -8.26 12.62
N SER A 158 -10.27 -7.66 13.60
CA SER A 158 -8.86 -7.93 13.89
C SER A 158 -8.62 -9.17 14.76
N GLN A 159 -9.67 -9.75 15.35
CA GLN A 159 -9.59 -10.94 16.20
C GLN A 159 -9.81 -12.26 15.45
N ALA A 160 -10.06 -12.20 14.13
CA ALA A 160 -10.40 -13.36 13.30
C ALA A 160 -9.20 -14.01 12.58
N LEU A 161 -7.97 -13.71 13.01
CA LEU A 161 -6.77 -14.41 12.53
C LEU A 161 -6.46 -15.58 13.47
N PRO A 162 -6.41 -16.85 12.97
CA PRO A 162 -5.97 -17.99 13.77
C PRO A 162 -4.47 -17.93 14.11
#